data_AF-A0A1Z5KP63-F1
#
_entry.id   AF-A0A1Z5KP63-F1
#
_cell.length_a   1.000
_cell.length_b   1.000
_cell.length_c   1.000
_cell.angle_alpha   90.00
_cell.angle_beta   90.00
_cell.angle_gamma   90.00
#
_symmetry.space_group_name_H-M   'P 1'
#
loop_
_entity.id
_entity.type
_entity.pdbx_description
1 polymer ?
#
loop_
_entity_poly.entity_id
_entity_poly.type
_entity_poly.pdbx_seq_one_letter_code
_entity_poly.pdbx_strand_id
1 'polypeptide(L)'
;MLVRHARLLILPLLLPEAACLSFLHARRISSRIRHHCANAFLQSILVPLAITAVAIPAHAEVAPQSTVHAWQFENGAVVIPDPFLFAEKVLHQPRLLGSGGGGAVLALTQDNGRSYAVKTSWSSSTESIEKECRVLQHLEDKHVTGVERCLGVQSYISEDESDARRAMILLEPVMEGPIAASLSDLSPPLQSHAVEMILKTTIQILSANVAVTDVQVLISQETGDVLFIDFSEARILPSSSNSFMQQALLSNFVQEVSALIPKDQEVLAARIVSQFVEEQKSLGRPLSTQALTLLEEQFLLDEI
;
A
#
# COMPACT_ATOMS: atom_id res chain seq x y z
N MET A 1 -35.20 39.59 -0.33
CA MET A 1 -34.72 40.87 -0.92
C MET A 1 -33.21 40.72 -1.10
N LEU A 2 -32.65 40.24 -2.21
CA LEU A 2 -32.71 40.72 -3.60
C LEU A 2 -32.27 42.18 -3.74
N VAL A 3 -30.95 42.42 -3.72
CA VAL A 3 -30.33 43.52 -4.47
C VAL A 3 -29.03 43.00 -5.10
N ARG A 4 -28.98 43.17 -6.42
CA ARG A 4 -27.92 42.86 -7.37
C ARG A 4 -27.09 44.12 -7.64
N HIS A 5 -25.83 43.89 -8.01
CA HIS A 5 -24.98 44.68 -8.93
C HIS A 5 -24.27 45.93 -8.39
N ALA A 6 -22.93 45.89 -8.46
CA ALA A 6 -22.10 46.74 -9.33
C ALA A 6 -20.77 47.08 -8.65
N ARG A 7 -19.66 46.54 -9.17
CA ARG A 7 -18.35 47.22 -9.30
C ARG A 7 -17.35 46.30 -9.98
N LEU A 8 -17.38 46.38 -11.30
CA LEU A 8 -16.27 46.10 -12.20
C LEU A 8 -15.82 47.48 -12.71
N LEU A 9 -14.52 47.63 -13.02
CA LEU A 9 -13.79 48.82 -13.53
C LEU A 9 -12.98 49.54 -12.44
N ILE A 10 -11.72 49.15 -12.33
CA ILE A 10 -10.51 49.99 -12.44
C ILE A 10 -9.35 49.00 -12.64
N LEU A 11 -8.97 48.76 -13.90
CA LEU A 11 -7.59 48.54 -14.37
C LEU A 11 -7.63 48.23 -15.88
N PRO A 12 -7.43 49.25 -16.73
CA PRO A 12 -6.57 49.02 -17.89
C PRO A 12 -5.75 50.28 -18.18
N LEU A 13 -4.64 50.48 -17.47
CA LEU A 13 -3.72 51.58 -17.78
C LEU A 13 -2.23 51.21 -17.68
N LEU A 14 -1.87 49.92 -17.66
CA LEU A 14 -0.46 49.51 -17.55
C LEU A 14 0.05 48.46 -18.56
N LEU A 15 -0.72 48.10 -19.59
CA LEU A 15 -0.23 47.19 -20.63
C LEU A 15 -0.82 47.55 -22.00
N PRO A 16 -0.03 48.13 -22.94
CA PRO A 16 -0.46 48.33 -24.32
C PRO A 16 -0.73 47.01 -25.06
N GLU A 17 -0.28 45.87 -24.53
CA GLU A 17 -0.31 44.56 -25.19
C GLU A 17 -1.57 43.72 -24.88
N ALA A 18 -2.39 44.12 -23.91
CA ALA A 18 -3.62 43.39 -23.56
C ALA A 18 -4.75 43.57 -24.59
N ALA A 19 -4.63 44.53 -25.52
CA ALA A 19 -5.66 44.78 -26.53
C ALA A 19 -5.74 43.68 -27.61
N CYS A 20 -4.66 42.91 -27.85
CA CYS A 20 -4.65 41.88 -28.90
C CYS A 20 -5.32 40.57 -28.47
N LEU A 21 -5.29 40.21 -27.18
CA LEU A 21 -5.85 38.94 -26.70
C LEU A 21 -7.38 38.92 -26.68
N SER A 22 -8.03 40.08 -26.58
CA SER A 22 -9.49 40.20 -26.63
C SER A 22 -10.08 39.94 -28.02
N PHE A 23 -9.28 39.98 -29.10
CA PHE A 23 -9.76 39.86 -30.48
C PHE A 23 -9.79 38.43 -31.02
N LEU A 24 -9.16 37.47 -30.34
CA LEU A 24 -9.13 36.06 -30.80
C LEU A 24 -10.47 35.33 -30.62
N HIS A 25 -11.40 35.86 -29.81
CA HIS A 25 -12.72 35.26 -29.58
C HIS A 25 -13.89 35.96 -30.29
N ALA A 26 -13.65 37.06 -31.01
CA ALA A 26 -14.69 37.77 -31.74
C ALA A 26 -14.84 37.25 -33.20
N ARG A 27 -15.96 36.58 -33.51
CA ARG A 27 -16.25 35.91 -34.79
C ARG A 27 -16.35 36.80 -36.04
N ARG A 28 -16.10 38.11 -35.97
CA ARG A 28 -16.26 39.04 -37.12
C ARG A 28 -15.06 39.98 -37.30
N ILE A 29 -13.87 39.42 -37.45
CA ILE A 29 -12.66 40.21 -37.78
C ILE A 29 -12.03 39.68 -39.07
N SER A 30 -11.75 40.62 -39.97
CA SER A 30 -11.06 40.41 -41.25
C SER A 30 -9.76 39.62 -41.06
N SER A 31 -9.51 38.64 -41.93
CA SER A 31 -8.33 37.75 -41.89
C SER A 31 -7.00 38.51 -41.96
N ARG A 32 -6.99 39.69 -42.59
CA ARG A 32 -5.79 40.54 -42.70
C ARG A 32 -5.31 41.09 -41.34
N ILE A 33 -6.22 41.36 -40.40
CA ILE A 33 -5.87 41.89 -39.08
C ILE A 33 -5.28 40.77 -38.20
N ARG A 34 -5.80 39.54 -38.31
CA ARG A 34 -5.27 38.37 -37.59
C ARG A 34 -3.82 38.05 -37.96
N HIS A 35 -3.45 38.22 -39.24
CA HIS A 35 -2.08 37.95 -39.69
C HIS A 35 -1.07 39.02 -39.23
N HIS A 36 -1.47 40.29 -39.13
CA HIS A 36 -0.59 41.33 -38.60
C HIS A 36 -0.35 41.21 -37.09
N CYS A 37 -1.37 40.87 -36.29
CA CYS A 37 -1.20 40.66 -34.85
C CYS A 37 -0.32 39.43 -34.54
N ALA A 38 -0.44 38.34 -35.31
CA ALA A 38 0.37 37.14 -35.09
C ALA A 38 1.87 37.36 -35.39
N ASN A 39 2.21 38.11 -36.45
CA ASN A 39 3.60 38.44 -36.76
C ASN A 39 4.21 39.44 -35.77
N ALA A 40 3.43 40.40 -35.26
CA ALA A 40 3.91 41.33 -34.24
C ALA A 40 4.20 40.62 -32.90
N PHE A 41 3.36 39.64 -32.51
CA PHE A 41 3.54 38.87 -31.28
C PHE A 41 4.75 37.91 -31.34
N LEU A 42 5.01 37.30 -32.51
CA LEU A 42 6.19 36.46 -32.70
C LEU A 42 7.50 37.28 -32.68
N GLN A 43 7.48 38.52 -33.14
CA GLN A 43 8.69 39.37 -33.13
C GLN A 43 8.98 40.01 -31.77
N SER A 44 7.98 40.26 -30.92
CA SER A 44 8.22 40.85 -29.58
C SER A 44 8.64 39.81 -28.53
N ILE A 45 8.27 38.53 -28.68
CA ILE A 45 8.64 37.47 -27.73
C ILE A 45 9.99 36.82 -28.06
N LEU A 46 10.37 36.72 -29.34
CA LEU A 46 11.57 35.98 -29.74
C LEU A 46 12.86 36.81 -29.77
N VAL A 47 12.81 38.14 -29.55
CA VAL A 47 13.96 39.02 -29.84
C VAL A 47 14.71 39.59 -28.60
N PRO A 48 14.21 39.57 -27.35
CA PRO A 48 15.05 39.84 -26.18
C PRO A 48 15.32 38.56 -25.37
N LEU A 49 15.75 37.47 -26.03
CA LEU A 49 16.34 36.30 -25.35
C LEU A 49 17.71 35.92 -25.90
N ALA A 50 18.29 36.79 -26.74
CA ALA A 50 19.70 36.78 -27.05
C ALA A 50 20.36 37.88 -26.21
N ILE A 51 21.48 37.55 -25.54
CA ILE A 51 22.37 38.46 -24.81
C ILE A 51 22.01 38.63 -23.30
N THR A 52 22.16 37.55 -22.55
CA THR A 52 23.04 37.48 -21.38
C THR A 52 23.28 36.00 -21.06
N ALA A 53 24.10 35.35 -21.88
CA ALA A 53 24.70 34.06 -21.52
C ALA A 53 25.77 34.35 -20.46
N VAL A 54 25.34 34.51 -19.21
CA VAL A 54 26.24 34.35 -18.07
C VAL A 54 26.60 32.88 -18.09
N ALA A 55 27.86 32.57 -18.42
CA ALA A 55 28.43 31.25 -18.23
C ALA A 55 28.42 30.95 -16.73
N ILE A 56 27.29 30.44 -16.24
CA ILE A 56 27.25 29.77 -14.95
C ILE A 56 28.17 28.57 -15.13
N PRO A 57 29.25 28.43 -14.34
CA PRO A 57 30.03 27.21 -14.37
C PRO A 57 29.07 26.08 -14.07
N ALA A 58 28.81 25.25 -15.07
CA ALA A 58 28.13 23.99 -14.90
C ALA A 58 29.04 23.16 -13.99
N HIS A 59 28.86 23.31 -12.68
CA HIS A 59 29.24 22.30 -11.73
C HIS A 59 28.46 21.08 -12.15
N ALA A 60 29.09 20.24 -12.97
CA ALA A 60 28.62 18.91 -13.28
C ALA A 60 28.55 18.19 -11.95
N GLU A 61 27.37 18.27 -11.33
CA GLU A 61 27.01 17.49 -10.17
C GLU A 61 27.19 16.05 -10.61
N VAL A 62 28.27 15.42 -10.12
CA VAL A 62 28.59 14.04 -10.43
C VAL A 62 27.41 13.25 -9.91
N ALA A 63 26.55 12.80 -10.84
CA ALA A 63 25.38 12.03 -10.49
C ALA A 63 25.87 10.86 -9.62
N PRO A 64 25.30 10.66 -8.42
CA PRO A 64 25.72 9.58 -7.54
C PRO A 64 25.68 8.27 -8.31
N GLN A 65 26.80 7.54 -8.32
CA GLN A 65 26.88 6.24 -8.98
C GLN A 65 25.89 5.31 -8.29
N SER A 66 24.91 4.82 -9.05
CA SER A 66 23.96 3.84 -8.55
C SER A 66 24.69 2.52 -8.28
N THR A 67 24.54 1.99 -7.08
CA THR A 67 25.04 0.66 -6.72
C THR A 67 23.95 -0.37 -6.97
N VAL A 68 24.31 -1.57 -7.42
CA VAL A 68 23.34 -2.64 -7.69
C VAL A 68 23.53 -3.76 -6.68
N HIS A 69 22.45 -4.13 -6.00
CA HIS A 69 22.44 -5.24 -5.05
C HIS A 69 21.78 -6.45 -5.70
N ALA A 70 22.44 -7.62 -5.62
CA ALA A 70 21.95 -8.84 -6.22
C ALA A 70 21.99 -10.01 -5.22
N TRP A 71 20.92 -10.80 -5.20
CA TRP A 71 20.79 -12.04 -4.43
C TRP A 71 20.45 -13.18 -5.37
N GLN A 72 21.17 -14.30 -5.28
CA GLN A 72 20.93 -15.47 -6.11
C GLN A 72 20.10 -16.50 -5.35
N PHE A 73 18.98 -16.92 -5.93
CA PHE A 73 18.12 -18.00 -5.43
C PHE A 73 18.01 -19.13 -6.47
N GLU A 74 17.44 -20.26 -6.07
CA GLU A 74 17.14 -21.37 -6.97
C GLU A 74 16.18 -20.96 -8.10
N ASN A 75 15.26 -20.03 -7.80
CA ASN A 75 14.20 -19.59 -8.71
C ASN A 75 14.58 -18.36 -9.54
N GLY A 76 15.83 -17.91 -9.47
CA GLY A 76 16.33 -16.73 -10.19
C GLY A 76 17.05 -15.72 -9.29
N ALA A 77 17.65 -14.71 -9.92
CA ALA A 77 18.27 -13.61 -9.20
C ALA A 77 17.24 -12.54 -8.83
N VAL A 78 17.44 -11.89 -7.67
CA VAL A 78 16.75 -10.65 -7.30
C VAL A 78 17.78 -9.53 -7.35
N VAL A 79 17.51 -8.50 -8.15
CA VAL A 79 18.41 -7.38 -8.41
C VAL A 79 17.67 -6.09 -8.11
N ILE A 80 18.18 -5.32 -7.16
CA ILE A 80 17.60 -4.04 -6.73
C ILE A 80 18.68 -2.96 -6.83
N PRO A 81 18.50 -1.90 -7.65
CA PRO A 81 19.41 -0.77 -7.68
C PRO A 81 19.28 0.08 -6.40
N ASP A 82 20.31 0.83 -6.04
CA ASP A 82 20.29 1.84 -4.98
C ASP A 82 20.86 3.14 -5.57
N PRO A 83 20.06 4.22 -5.67
CA PRO A 83 18.65 4.33 -5.25
C PRO A 83 17.68 3.48 -6.08
N PHE A 84 16.59 3.04 -5.44
CA PHE A 84 15.46 2.37 -6.06
C PHE A 84 14.22 3.29 -6.08
N LEU A 85 13.63 3.53 -7.25
CA LEU A 85 12.42 4.33 -7.39
C LEU A 85 11.18 3.42 -7.42
N PHE A 86 10.31 3.53 -6.41
CA PHE A 86 9.05 2.78 -6.36
C PHE A 86 7.91 3.64 -5.81
N ALA A 87 6.77 3.71 -6.51
CA ALA A 87 5.59 4.48 -6.10
C ALA A 87 5.92 5.91 -5.62
N GLU A 88 6.67 6.65 -6.44
CA GLU A 88 7.15 8.03 -6.15
C GLU A 88 8.07 8.16 -4.93
N LYS A 89 8.60 7.04 -4.42
CA LYS A 89 9.58 7.01 -3.33
C LYS A 89 10.95 6.63 -3.84
N VAL A 90 11.96 7.33 -3.33
CA VAL A 90 13.37 6.95 -3.48
C VAL A 90 13.75 6.14 -2.25
N LEU A 91 14.12 4.88 -2.47
CA LEU A 91 14.39 3.88 -1.46
C LEU A 91 15.85 3.42 -1.56
N HIS A 92 16.46 3.17 -0.41
CA HIS A 92 17.89 2.92 -0.26
C HIS A 92 18.16 1.68 0.58
N GLN A 93 19.42 1.22 0.52
CA GLN A 93 19.99 0.20 1.41
C GLN A 93 19.16 -1.10 1.45
N PRO A 94 18.92 -1.75 0.29
CA PRO A 94 18.10 -2.94 0.25
C PRO A 94 18.73 -4.06 1.08
N ARG A 95 17.93 -4.62 1.99
CA ARG A 95 18.31 -5.71 2.90
C ARG A 95 17.32 -6.86 2.76
N LEU A 96 17.81 -8.05 2.42
CA LEU A 96 16.96 -9.24 2.35
C LEU A 96 16.35 -9.55 3.73
N LEU A 97 15.03 -9.67 3.78
CA LEU A 97 14.27 -10.09 4.97
C LEU A 97 13.96 -11.58 4.94
N GLY A 98 13.64 -12.12 3.75
CA GLY A 98 13.30 -13.52 3.58
C GLY A 98 12.97 -13.88 2.13
N SER A 99 12.82 -15.16 1.87
CA SER A 99 12.42 -15.70 0.56
C SER A 99 11.63 -16.99 0.75
N GLY A 100 10.70 -17.27 -0.16
CA GLY A 100 9.86 -18.45 -0.14
C GLY A 100 9.37 -18.85 -1.52
N GLY A 101 8.36 -19.72 -1.57
CA GLY A 101 7.81 -20.27 -2.82
C GLY A 101 7.20 -19.22 -3.76
N GLY A 102 6.80 -18.05 -3.25
CA GLY A 102 6.22 -16.98 -4.05
C GLY A 102 7.19 -15.87 -4.48
N GLY A 103 8.34 -15.72 -3.80
CA GLY A 103 9.19 -14.56 -4.00
C GLY A 103 10.27 -14.33 -2.95
N ALA A 104 10.85 -13.13 -3.00
CA ALA A 104 11.75 -12.59 -1.97
C ALA A 104 11.22 -11.26 -1.44
N VAL A 105 11.49 -10.98 -0.16
CA VAL A 105 11.09 -9.75 0.53
C VAL A 105 12.35 -9.02 0.97
N LEU A 106 12.43 -7.72 0.68
CA LEU A 106 13.54 -6.85 1.07
C LEU A 106 13.02 -5.66 1.86
N ALA A 107 13.75 -5.25 2.90
CA ALA A 107 13.57 -3.95 3.54
C ALA A 107 14.39 -2.90 2.79
N LEU A 108 13.82 -1.73 2.56
CA LEU A 108 14.50 -0.55 2.05
C LEU A 108 14.09 0.66 2.88
N THR A 109 14.97 1.65 2.97
CA THR A 109 14.75 2.85 3.78
C THR A 109 14.66 4.08 2.90
N GLN A 110 13.70 4.98 3.18
CA GLN A 110 13.66 6.30 2.56
C GLN A 110 14.58 7.29 3.31
N ASP A 111 14.99 8.39 2.69
CA ASP A 111 15.84 9.44 3.31
C ASP A 111 15.37 9.96 4.67
N ASN A 112 14.07 9.88 4.95
CA ASN A 112 13.48 10.28 6.23
C ASN A 112 13.58 9.21 7.33
N GLY A 113 14.26 8.09 7.07
CA GLY A 113 14.44 6.97 7.99
C GLY A 113 13.26 5.98 8.04
N ARG A 114 12.21 6.17 7.22
CA ARG A 114 11.07 5.24 7.16
C ARG A 114 11.42 4.00 6.36
N SER A 115 11.23 2.83 6.96
CA SER A 115 11.40 1.54 6.30
C SER A 115 10.16 1.10 5.53
N TYR A 116 10.38 0.45 4.40
CA TYR A 116 9.38 -0.18 3.53
C TYR A 116 9.82 -1.59 3.17
N ALA A 117 8.87 -2.50 2.98
CA ALA A 117 9.13 -3.82 2.43
C ALA A 117 8.83 -3.82 0.92
N VAL A 118 9.73 -4.38 0.12
CA VAL A 118 9.48 -4.68 -1.30
C VAL A 118 9.46 -6.19 -1.45
N LYS A 119 8.31 -6.73 -1.83
CA LYS A 119 8.14 -8.16 -2.14
C LYS A 119 8.21 -8.31 -3.65
N THR A 120 9.15 -9.11 -4.13
CA THR A 120 9.33 -9.44 -5.55
C THR A 120 8.81 -10.84 -5.81
N SER A 121 8.04 -11.04 -6.88
CA SER A 121 7.51 -12.36 -7.23
C SER A 121 8.55 -13.19 -7.99
N TRP A 122 8.39 -14.51 -7.95
CA TRP A 122 8.91 -15.37 -9.03
C TRP A 122 8.00 -15.26 -10.26
N SER A 123 8.49 -15.68 -11.43
CA SER A 123 7.76 -15.58 -12.70
C SER A 123 6.45 -16.36 -12.72
N SER A 124 6.30 -17.39 -11.87
CA SER A 124 5.06 -18.16 -11.69
C SER A 124 4.09 -17.54 -10.69
N SER A 125 4.50 -16.52 -9.94
CA SER A 125 3.79 -16.00 -8.76
C SER A 125 3.31 -14.56 -8.91
N THR A 126 3.43 -13.98 -10.11
CA THR A 126 3.05 -12.59 -10.41
C THR A 126 1.59 -12.30 -10.06
N GLU A 127 0.65 -13.12 -10.55
CA GLU A 127 -0.78 -12.91 -10.28
C GLU A 127 -1.09 -12.99 -8.78
N SER A 128 -0.38 -13.85 -8.05
CA SER A 128 -0.54 -14.00 -6.61
C SER A 128 -0.15 -12.72 -5.86
N ILE A 129 0.98 -12.09 -6.22
CA ILE A 129 1.44 -10.85 -5.59
C ILE A 129 0.53 -9.64 -5.92
N GLU A 130 0.00 -9.58 -7.14
CA GLU A 130 -0.94 -8.52 -7.53
C GLU A 130 -2.28 -8.67 -6.80
N LYS A 131 -2.73 -9.92 -6.63
CA LYS A 131 -3.91 -10.27 -5.87
C LYS A 131 -3.72 -9.96 -4.38
N GLU A 132 -2.58 -10.28 -3.80
CA GLU A 132 -2.20 -9.89 -2.43
C GLU A 132 -2.37 -8.39 -2.21
N CYS A 133 -1.77 -7.57 -3.08
CA CYS A 133 -1.90 -6.11 -2.99
C CYS A 133 -3.36 -5.64 -3.03
N ARG A 134 -4.20 -6.22 -3.89
CA ARG A 134 -5.64 -5.90 -3.95
C ARG A 134 -6.38 -6.27 -2.67
N VAL A 135 -6.04 -7.41 -2.04
CA VAL A 135 -6.62 -7.79 -0.75
C VAL A 135 -6.21 -6.80 0.33
N LEU A 136 -4.93 -6.44 0.40
CA LEU A 136 -4.41 -5.48 1.39
C LEU A 136 -5.05 -4.09 1.24
N GLN A 137 -5.22 -3.61 0.01
CA GLN A 137 -5.95 -2.36 -0.27
C GLN A 137 -7.41 -2.44 0.19
N HIS A 138 -8.09 -3.56 -0.07
CA HIS A 138 -9.45 -3.77 0.43
C HIS A 138 -9.50 -3.79 1.97
N LEU A 139 -8.51 -4.38 2.65
CA LEU A 139 -8.42 -4.37 4.11
C LEU A 139 -8.18 -2.95 4.66
N GLU A 140 -7.34 -2.15 4.01
CA GLU A 140 -7.13 -0.74 4.34
C GLU A 140 -8.43 0.07 4.17
N ASP A 141 -9.16 -0.12 3.07
CA ASP A 141 -10.47 0.52 2.83
C ASP A 141 -11.50 0.14 3.91
N LYS A 142 -11.39 -1.08 4.46
CA LYS A 142 -12.21 -1.57 5.59
C LYS A 142 -11.66 -1.19 6.95
N HIS A 143 -10.59 -0.40 7.00
CA HIS A 143 -9.93 0.09 8.21
C HIS A 143 -9.49 -1.06 9.13
N VAL A 144 -9.02 -2.16 8.54
CA VAL A 144 -8.39 -3.26 9.28
C VAL A 144 -6.99 -2.81 9.70
N THR A 145 -6.66 -3.06 10.97
CA THR A 145 -5.36 -2.73 11.57
C THR A 145 -4.57 -4.01 11.85
N GLY A 146 -3.26 -3.91 12.12
CA GLY A 146 -2.45 -5.10 12.40
C GLY A 146 -2.12 -5.95 11.18
N VAL A 147 -2.36 -5.43 9.97
CA VAL A 147 -1.99 -6.03 8.69
C VAL A 147 -1.02 -5.10 7.96
N GLU A 148 -0.20 -5.66 7.08
CA GLU A 148 0.57 -4.85 6.14
C GLU A 148 -0.33 -4.08 5.17
N ARG A 149 0.19 -3.00 4.58
CA ARG A 149 -0.53 -2.14 3.64
C ARG A 149 0.23 -2.10 2.33
N CYS A 150 -0.47 -2.34 1.22
CA CYS A 150 0.12 -2.26 -0.11
C CYS A 150 0.02 -0.85 -0.70
N LEU A 151 1.17 -0.25 -0.93
CA LEU A 151 1.30 1.10 -1.48
C LEU A 151 1.33 1.15 -3.01
N GLY A 152 1.56 0.01 -3.66
CA GLY A 152 1.54 -0.06 -5.11
C GLY A 152 2.17 -1.33 -5.66
N VAL A 153 1.92 -1.54 -6.95
CA VAL A 153 2.48 -2.64 -7.76
C VAL A 153 3.34 -2.04 -8.87
N GLN A 154 4.48 -2.64 -9.16
CA GLN A 154 5.30 -2.31 -10.33
C GLN A 154 5.84 -3.58 -10.98
N SER A 155 6.12 -3.53 -12.29
CA SER A 155 6.86 -4.59 -12.96
C SER A 155 8.28 -4.69 -12.40
N TYR A 156 8.77 -5.92 -12.27
CA TYR A 156 10.14 -6.18 -11.83
C TYR A 156 11.16 -5.60 -12.82
N ILE A 157 12.20 -4.95 -12.30
CA ILE A 157 13.25 -4.35 -13.12
C ILE A 157 14.28 -5.43 -13.45
N SER A 158 14.28 -5.91 -14.69
CA SER A 158 15.28 -6.85 -15.20
C SER A 158 15.80 -6.40 -16.56
N GLU A 159 17.09 -6.63 -16.81
CA GLU A 159 17.68 -6.53 -18.15
C GLU A 159 17.28 -7.72 -19.04
N ASP A 160 16.84 -8.82 -18.43
CA ASP A 160 16.35 -10.01 -19.13
C ASP A 160 14.84 -9.90 -19.37
N GLU A 161 14.44 -9.83 -20.64
CA GLU A 161 13.03 -9.78 -21.06
C GLU A 161 12.21 -10.98 -20.57
N SER A 162 12.83 -12.14 -20.31
CA SER A 162 12.13 -13.31 -19.78
C SER A 162 11.69 -13.14 -18.32
N ASP A 163 12.35 -12.25 -17.59
CA ASP A 163 12.05 -11.85 -16.20
C ASP A 163 11.07 -10.67 -16.10
N ALA A 164 10.73 -10.03 -17.24
CA ALA A 164 9.80 -8.89 -17.29
C ALA A 164 8.37 -9.24 -16.85
N ARG A 165 8.05 -10.53 -16.71
CA ARG A 165 6.75 -11.01 -16.20
C ARG A 165 6.63 -10.95 -14.68
N ARG A 166 7.73 -10.77 -13.94
CA ARG A 166 7.71 -10.70 -12.48
C ARG A 166 7.11 -9.36 -12.04
N ALA A 167 6.46 -9.36 -10.89
CA ALA A 167 5.93 -8.15 -10.28
C ALA A 167 6.60 -7.90 -8.92
N MET A 168 6.50 -6.65 -8.49
CA MET A 168 6.93 -6.20 -7.18
C MET A 168 5.79 -5.43 -6.54
N ILE A 169 5.62 -5.60 -5.23
CA ILE A 169 4.72 -4.78 -4.43
C ILE A 169 5.50 -4.08 -3.32
N LEU A 170 5.09 -2.85 -3.02
CA LEU A 170 5.62 -2.06 -1.91
C LEU A 170 4.67 -2.11 -0.72
N LEU A 171 5.20 -2.45 0.43
CA LEU A 171 4.46 -2.80 1.64
C LEU A 171 4.94 -1.97 2.84
N GLU A 172 4.03 -1.68 3.77
CA GLU A 172 4.36 -1.09 5.07
C GLU A 172 3.39 -1.52 6.19
N PRO A 173 3.82 -1.57 7.45
CA PRO A 173 5.16 -1.27 7.96
C PRO A 173 6.15 -2.44 7.79
N VAL A 174 7.44 -2.16 7.94
CA VAL A 174 8.46 -3.19 8.25
C VAL A 174 8.51 -3.33 9.78
N MET A 175 8.37 -4.56 10.29
CA MET A 175 8.59 -4.82 11.71
C MET A 175 10.10 -4.82 11.99
N GLU A 176 10.54 -3.88 12.81
CA GLU A 176 11.95 -3.74 13.20
C GLU A 176 12.22 -4.44 14.55
N GLY A 177 13.49 -4.76 14.80
CA GLY A 177 13.93 -5.39 16.05
C GLY A 177 13.81 -6.93 16.06
N PRO A 178 13.94 -7.56 17.24
CA PRO A 178 13.83 -9.00 17.40
C PRO A 178 12.39 -9.48 17.17
N ILE A 179 12.22 -10.42 16.24
CA ILE A 179 10.93 -11.01 15.86
C ILE A 179 10.86 -12.45 16.37
N ALA A 180 9.75 -12.82 17.02
CA ALA A 180 9.44 -14.19 17.40
C ALA A 180 8.69 -14.91 16.27
N ALA A 181 9.03 -16.18 16.07
CA ALA A 181 8.30 -17.07 15.17
C ALA A 181 7.09 -17.72 15.85
N SER A 182 7.05 -17.72 17.19
CA SER A 182 6.00 -18.33 17.99
C SER A 182 5.65 -17.50 19.22
N LEU A 183 4.38 -17.54 19.63
CA LEU A 183 3.91 -16.96 20.89
C LEU A 183 4.58 -17.57 22.13
N SER A 184 5.14 -18.77 22.02
CA SER A 184 5.91 -19.42 23.10
C SER A 184 7.23 -18.72 23.40
N ASP A 185 7.75 -17.93 22.47
CA ASP A 185 9.05 -17.26 22.59
C ASP A 185 8.93 -15.93 23.35
N LEU A 186 7.71 -15.56 23.77
CA LEU A 186 7.40 -14.32 24.46
C LEU A 186 7.30 -14.52 25.96
N SER A 187 7.52 -13.45 26.71
CA SER A 187 7.16 -13.42 28.13
C SER A 187 5.63 -13.49 28.30
N PRO A 188 5.09 -14.05 29.40
CA PRO A 188 3.65 -14.22 29.55
C PRO A 188 2.80 -12.95 29.35
N PRO A 189 3.19 -11.76 29.84
CA PRO A 189 2.43 -10.54 29.57
C PRO A 189 2.39 -10.17 28.08
N LEU A 190 3.50 -10.34 27.36
CA LEU A 190 3.58 -10.07 25.92
C LEU A 190 2.81 -11.12 25.11
N GLN A 191 2.80 -12.37 25.57
CA GLN A 191 2.01 -13.42 24.97
C GLN A 191 0.50 -13.11 25.04
N SER A 192 -0.02 -12.69 26.19
CA SER A 192 -1.42 -12.30 26.32
C SER A 192 -1.77 -11.08 25.44
N HIS A 193 -0.89 -10.07 25.38
CA HIS A 193 -1.05 -8.91 24.48
C HIS A 193 -1.08 -9.32 23.00
N ALA A 194 -0.16 -10.20 22.58
CA ALA A 194 -0.12 -10.69 21.21
C ALA A 194 -1.37 -11.52 20.85
N VAL A 195 -1.87 -12.35 21.76
CA VAL A 195 -3.16 -13.08 21.60
C VAL A 195 -4.31 -12.10 21.38
N GLU A 196 -4.37 -11.01 22.14
CA GLU A 196 -5.37 -9.96 21.95
C GLU A 196 -5.28 -9.31 20.57
N MET A 197 -4.07 -8.95 20.14
CA MET A 197 -3.82 -8.36 18.83
C MET A 197 -4.17 -9.30 17.67
N ILE A 198 -3.85 -10.60 17.80
CA ILE A 198 -4.20 -11.64 16.83
C ILE A 198 -5.71 -11.75 16.65
N LEU A 199 -6.45 -11.90 17.75
CA LEU A 199 -7.90 -12.10 17.70
C LEU A 199 -8.63 -10.84 17.24
N LYS A 200 -8.19 -9.66 17.72
CA LYS A 200 -8.72 -8.37 17.27
C LYS A 200 -8.59 -8.21 15.75
N THR A 201 -7.38 -8.41 15.23
CA THR A 201 -7.09 -8.29 13.80
C THR A 201 -7.87 -9.32 12.99
N THR A 202 -7.95 -10.56 13.47
CA THR A 202 -8.74 -11.63 12.84
C THR A 202 -10.21 -11.24 12.70
N ILE A 203 -10.83 -10.71 13.77
CA ILE A 203 -12.23 -10.28 13.74
C ILE A 203 -12.43 -9.11 12.77
N GLN A 204 -11.48 -8.18 12.69
CA GLN A 204 -11.52 -7.10 11.70
C GLN A 204 -11.41 -7.64 10.26
N ILE A 205 -10.53 -8.60 9.98
CA ILE A 205 -10.39 -9.27 8.67
C ILE A 205 -11.69 -9.99 8.30
N LEU A 206 -12.29 -10.74 9.23
CA LEU A 206 -13.57 -11.43 9.02
C LEU A 206 -14.71 -10.43 8.73
N SER A 207 -14.77 -9.32 9.47
CA SER A 207 -15.74 -8.24 9.24
C SER A 207 -15.55 -7.56 7.87
N ALA A 208 -14.32 -7.50 7.37
CA ALA A 208 -14.00 -7.07 6.01
C ALA A 208 -14.42 -8.07 4.91
N ASN A 209 -15.03 -9.22 5.28
CA ASN A 209 -15.33 -10.35 4.41
C ASN A 209 -14.08 -10.89 3.70
N VAL A 210 -12.98 -11.04 4.44
CA VAL A 210 -11.76 -11.67 3.93
C VAL A 210 -11.52 -12.96 4.71
N ALA A 211 -11.13 -14.01 4.00
CA ALA A 211 -10.56 -15.21 4.60
C ALA A 211 -9.10 -15.34 4.16
N VAL A 212 -8.23 -15.66 5.12
CA VAL A 212 -6.81 -15.91 4.88
C VAL A 212 -6.57 -17.40 5.08
N THR A 213 -5.86 -18.00 4.15
CA THR A 213 -5.31 -19.35 4.30
C THR A 213 -3.81 -19.22 4.31
N ASP A 214 -3.10 -20.06 5.06
CA ASP A 214 -1.67 -19.89 5.35
C ASP A 214 -1.40 -18.61 6.16
N VAL A 215 -2.02 -18.52 7.34
CA VAL A 215 -1.88 -17.39 8.26
C VAL A 215 -0.44 -17.29 8.74
N GLN A 216 0.21 -16.19 8.37
CA GLN A 216 1.56 -15.85 8.84
C GLN A 216 1.54 -14.54 9.62
N VAL A 217 2.30 -14.51 10.71
CA VAL A 217 2.42 -13.33 11.58
C VAL A 217 3.87 -13.08 11.94
N LEU A 218 4.23 -11.80 12.06
CA LEU A 218 5.44 -11.35 12.73
C LEU A 218 5.05 -10.83 14.12
N ILE A 219 5.83 -11.19 15.14
CA ILE A 219 5.56 -10.78 16.51
C ILE A 219 6.79 -10.13 17.11
N SER A 220 6.66 -8.88 17.57
CA SER A 220 7.75 -8.17 18.23
C SER A 220 8.02 -8.80 19.60
N GLN A 221 9.26 -9.23 19.85
CA GLN A 221 9.65 -9.78 21.16
C GLN A 221 9.72 -8.71 22.26
N GLU A 222 9.77 -7.43 21.88
CA GLU A 222 9.90 -6.31 22.81
C GLU A 222 8.54 -5.77 23.24
N THR A 223 7.58 -5.72 22.32
CA THR A 223 6.27 -5.07 22.54
C THR A 223 5.11 -6.05 22.55
N GLY A 224 5.27 -7.25 21.98
CA GLY A 224 4.18 -8.17 21.70
C GLY A 224 3.26 -7.71 20.56
N ASP A 225 3.59 -6.63 19.86
CA ASP A 225 2.83 -6.19 18.69
C ASP A 225 2.90 -7.22 17.57
N VAL A 226 1.78 -7.40 16.89
CA VAL A 226 1.58 -8.42 15.85
C VAL A 226 1.31 -7.74 14.51
N LEU A 227 1.97 -8.23 13.47
CA LEU A 227 1.71 -7.86 12.08
C LEU A 227 1.39 -9.11 11.27
N PHE A 228 0.17 -9.21 10.76
CA PHE A 228 -0.20 -10.20 9.77
C PHE A 228 0.45 -9.85 8.44
N ILE A 229 1.08 -10.86 7.83
CA ILE A 229 1.80 -10.74 6.57
C ILE A 229 1.39 -11.86 5.62
N ASP A 230 1.80 -11.73 4.37
CA ASP A 230 1.64 -12.74 3.32
C ASP A 230 0.17 -13.06 2.99
N PHE A 231 -0.52 -12.08 2.40
CA PHE A 231 -1.91 -12.23 1.96
C PHE A 231 -2.03 -12.84 0.56
N SER A 232 -0.99 -13.55 0.09
CA SER A 232 -0.95 -14.17 -1.23
C SER A 232 -2.08 -15.18 -1.45
N GLU A 233 -2.44 -15.94 -0.41
CA GLU A 233 -3.55 -16.88 -0.46
C GLU A 233 -4.89 -16.35 0.10
N ALA A 234 -4.93 -15.10 0.53
CA ALA A 234 -6.17 -14.50 1.02
C ALA A 234 -7.22 -14.31 -0.10
N ARG A 235 -8.50 -14.34 0.27
CA ARG A 235 -9.63 -14.20 -0.66
C ARG A 235 -10.65 -13.21 -0.09
N ILE A 236 -11.08 -12.25 -0.91
CA ILE A 236 -12.26 -11.42 -0.61
C ILE A 236 -13.51 -12.23 -0.93
N LEU A 237 -14.37 -12.40 0.07
CA LEU A 237 -15.58 -13.21 0.00
C LEU A 237 -16.77 -12.36 -0.47
N PRO A 238 -17.51 -12.81 -1.50
CA PRO A 238 -18.75 -12.17 -1.91
C PRO A 238 -19.79 -12.12 -0.79
N SER A 239 -20.31 -10.92 -0.46
CA SER A 239 -21.27 -10.71 0.64
C SER A 239 -22.61 -11.43 0.50
N SER A 240 -22.96 -11.91 -0.70
CA SER A 240 -24.29 -12.47 -1.01
C SER A 240 -24.31 -13.99 -1.24
N SER A 241 -23.20 -14.70 -0.99
CA SER A 241 -23.08 -16.11 -1.35
C SER A 241 -22.70 -16.98 -0.16
N ASN A 242 -23.65 -17.78 0.34
CA ASN A 242 -23.37 -18.80 1.36
C ASN A 242 -22.91 -20.10 0.69
N SER A 243 -21.86 -20.04 -0.12
CA SER A 243 -21.36 -21.25 -0.79
C SER A 243 -20.53 -22.10 0.16
N PHE A 244 -20.58 -23.42 -0.02
CA PHE A 244 -19.76 -24.39 0.72
C PHE A 244 -18.27 -24.02 0.70
N MET A 245 -17.77 -23.51 -0.44
CA MET A 245 -16.38 -23.10 -0.58
C MET A 245 -16.01 -21.92 0.33
N GLN A 246 -16.90 -20.94 0.49
CA GLN A 246 -16.66 -19.83 1.42
C GLN A 246 -16.63 -20.31 2.86
N GLN A 247 -17.56 -21.20 3.23
CA GLN A 247 -17.58 -21.78 4.57
C GLN A 247 -16.29 -22.56 4.87
N ALA A 248 -15.77 -23.32 3.89
CA ALA A 248 -14.51 -24.02 4.02
C ALA A 248 -13.32 -23.05 4.21
N LEU A 249 -13.26 -21.96 3.44
CA LEU A 249 -12.22 -20.93 3.59
C LEU A 249 -12.28 -20.22 4.95
N LEU A 250 -13.47 -19.83 5.39
CA LEU A 250 -13.68 -19.20 6.71
C LEU A 250 -13.32 -20.16 7.84
N SER A 251 -13.75 -21.42 7.75
CA SER A 251 -13.43 -22.45 8.74
C SER A 251 -11.93 -22.69 8.83
N ASN A 252 -11.24 -22.79 7.68
CA ASN A 252 -9.79 -22.95 7.67
C ASN A 252 -9.10 -21.74 8.29
N PHE A 253 -9.52 -20.52 7.94
CA PHE A 253 -8.95 -19.30 8.51
C PHE A 253 -9.08 -19.26 10.04
N VAL A 254 -10.29 -19.50 10.57
CA VAL A 254 -10.55 -19.51 12.02
C VAL A 254 -9.75 -20.61 12.72
N GLN A 255 -9.64 -21.79 12.11
CA GLN A 255 -8.86 -22.89 12.64
C GLN A 255 -7.35 -22.58 12.69
N GLU A 256 -6.80 -21.99 11.62
CA GLU A 256 -5.39 -21.59 11.57
C GLU A 256 -5.09 -20.54 12.65
N VAL A 257 -5.95 -19.53 12.82
CA VAL A 257 -5.80 -18.55 13.89
C VAL A 257 -5.89 -19.21 15.27
N SER A 258 -6.86 -20.09 15.49
CA SER A 258 -6.97 -20.81 16.77
C SER A 258 -5.74 -21.65 17.07
N ALA A 259 -5.09 -22.23 16.05
CA ALA A 259 -3.87 -23.02 16.23
C ALA A 259 -2.67 -22.16 16.66
N LEU A 260 -2.69 -20.85 16.42
CA LEU A 260 -1.68 -19.93 16.95
C LEU A 260 -1.84 -19.74 18.46
N ILE A 261 -3.06 -19.84 19.00
CA ILE A 261 -3.35 -19.50 20.39
C ILE A 261 -2.89 -20.63 21.34
N PRO A 262 -2.05 -20.35 22.35
CA PRO A 262 -1.69 -21.32 23.37
C PRO A 262 -2.91 -21.81 24.16
N LYS A 263 -2.97 -23.11 24.46
CA LYS A 263 -4.12 -23.72 25.16
C LYS A 263 -4.42 -23.09 26.52
N ASP A 264 -3.40 -22.65 27.24
CA ASP A 264 -3.55 -21.98 28.53
C ASP A 264 -4.14 -20.56 28.42
N GLN A 265 -4.31 -20.04 27.19
CA GLN A 265 -4.93 -18.75 26.89
C GLN A 265 -6.35 -18.88 26.31
N GLU A 266 -6.95 -20.07 26.25
CA GLU A 266 -8.30 -20.30 25.69
C GLU A 266 -9.37 -19.43 26.37
N VAL A 267 -9.35 -19.34 27.70
CA VAL A 267 -10.27 -18.48 28.47
C VAL A 267 -10.08 -16.99 28.14
N LEU A 268 -8.83 -16.55 27.93
CA LEU A 268 -8.54 -15.19 27.51
C LEU A 268 -9.08 -14.95 26.09
N ALA A 269 -8.87 -15.90 25.18
CA ALA A 269 -9.32 -15.83 23.80
C ALA A 269 -10.85 -15.73 23.69
N ALA A 270 -11.59 -16.57 24.43
CA ALA A 270 -13.06 -16.54 24.48
C ALA A 270 -13.57 -15.13 24.83
N ARG A 271 -13.08 -14.57 25.94
CA ARG A 271 -13.45 -13.23 26.41
C ARG A 271 -13.17 -12.15 25.36
N ILE A 272 -12.01 -12.23 24.72
CA ILE A 272 -11.56 -11.27 23.70
C ILE A 272 -12.44 -11.35 22.46
N VAL A 273 -12.76 -12.57 22.00
CA VAL A 273 -13.64 -12.79 20.84
C VAL A 273 -15.01 -12.18 21.12
N SER A 274 -15.64 -12.48 22.27
CA SER A 274 -16.94 -11.90 22.62
C SER A 274 -16.90 -10.38 22.67
N GLN A 275 -15.85 -9.78 23.25
CA GLN A 275 -15.69 -8.33 23.32
C GLN A 275 -15.60 -7.70 21.93
N PHE A 276 -14.72 -8.20 21.07
CA PHE A 276 -14.49 -7.60 19.75
C PHE A 276 -15.63 -7.85 18.76
N VAL A 277 -16.37 -8.96 18.90
CA VAL A 277 -17.60 -9.21 18.13
C VAL A 277 -18.64 -8.12 18.41
N GLU A 278 -18.91 -7.82 19.69
CA GLU A 278 -19.86 -6.75 20.04
C GLU A 278 -19.33 -5.36 19.69
N GLU A 279 -18.02 -5.13 19.77
CA GLU A 279 -17.41 -3.88 19.28
C GLU A 279 -17.68 -3.68 17.78
N GLN A 280 -17.40 -4.68 16.93
CA GLN A 280 -17.63 -4.57 15.48
C GLN A 280 -19.10 -4.30 15.14
N LYS A 281 -20.02 -4.94 15.86
CA LYS A 281 -21.46 -4.69 15.73
C LYS A 281 -21.82 -3.24 16.11
N SER A 282 -21.26 -2.72 17.20
CA SER A 282 -21.47 -1.32 17.62
C SER A 282 -20.95 -0.30 16.61
N LEU A 283 -19.88 -0.65 15.88
CA LEU A 283 -19.30 0.16 14.79
C LEU A 283 -20.08 0.05 13.47
N GLY A 284 -21.18 -0.70 13.43
CA GLY A 284 -21.98 -0.91 12.21
C GLY A 284 -21.28 -1.83 11.19
N ARG A 285 -20.36 -2.67 11.66
CA ARG A 285 -19.58 -3.62 10.85
C ARG A 285 -19.83 -5.07 11.32
N PRO A 286 -21.09 -5.53 11.35
CA PRO A 286 -21.39 -6.85 11.88
C PRO A 286 -20.71 -7.94 11.06
N LEU A 287 -20.23 -8.98 11.75
CA LEU A 287 -19.73 -10.19 11.11
C LEU A 287 -20.88 -10.93 10.40
N SER A 288 -20.54 -11.72 9.38
CA SER A 288 -21.51 -12.63 8.76
C SER A 288 -21.96 -13.69 9.77
N THR A 289 -23.17 -14.23 9.58
CA THR A 289 -23.69 -15.30 10.45
C THR A 289 -22.75 -16.51 10.47
N GLN A 290 -22.11 -16.85 9.34
CA GLN A 290 -21.16 -17.96 9.28
C GLN A 290 -19.90 -17.69 10.09
N ALA A 291 -19.34 -16.48 10.01
CA ALA A 291 -18.17 -16.11 10.79
C ALA A 291 -18.49 -16.16 12.30
N LEU A 292 -19.68 -15.68 12.70
CA LEU A 292 -20.13 -15.76 14.10
C LEU A 292 -20.22 -17.21 14.58
N THR A 293 -20.91 -18.08 13.83
CA THR A 293 -21.03 -19.50 14.19
C THR A 293 -19.67 -20.17 14.33
N LEU A 294 -18.73 -19.91 13.41
CA LEU A 294 -17.38 -20.50 13.48
C LEU A 294 -16.59 -19.98 14.69
N LEU A 295 -16.70 -18.68 15.00
CA LEU A 295 -16.06 -18.10 16.19
C LEU A 295 -16.65 -18.67 17.48
N GLU A 296 -17.97 -18.86 17.54
CA GLU A 296 -18.67 -19.49 18.66
C GLU A 296 -18.21 -20.93 18.85
N GLU A 297 -18.21 -21.73 17.77
CA GLU A 297 -17.79 -23.13 17.79
C GLU A 297 -16.32 -23.29 18.19
N GLN A 298 -15.44 -22.38 17.76
CA GLN A 298 -14.01 -22.51 17.99
C GLN A 298 -13.55 -21.94 19.35
N PHE A 299 -14.17 -20.87 19.85
CA PHE A 299 -13.67 -20.13 21.01
C PHE A 299 -14.64 -20.04 22.18
N LEU A 300 -15.95 -20.30 22.02
CA LEU A 300 -16.95 -20.00 23.04
C LEU A 300 -17.68 -21.22 23.60
N LEU A 301 -17.39 -22.43 23.13
CA LEU A 301 -18.13 -23.64 23.56
C LEU A 301 -17.82 -24.11 24.99
N ASP A 302 -16.69 -23.71 25.58
CA ASP A 302 -16.28 -24.19 26.92
C ASP A 302 -16.87 -23.36 28.09
N GLU A 303 -17.69 -22.34 27.83
CA GLU A 303 -18.39 -21.57 28.88
C GLU A 303 -19.77 -22.13 29.27
N ILE A 304 -20.21 -23.26 28.69
CA ILE A 304 -21.50 -23.91 28.95
C ILE A 304 -21.29 -25.27 29.65
#